data_AF-A0A0L9U409-F1
#
_entry.id   AF-A0A0L9U409-F1
#
_cell.length_a   1.000
_cell.length_b   1.000
_cell.length_c   1.000
_cell.angle_alpha   90.00
_cell.angle_beta   90.00
_cell.angle_gamma   90.00
#
_symmetry.space_group_name_H-M   'P 1'
#
loop_
_entity.id
_entity.type
_entity.pdbx_description
1 polymer ?
#
loop_
_entity_poly.entity_id
_entity_poly.type
_entity_poly.pdbx_seq_one_letter_code
_entity_poly.pdbx_strand_id
1 'polypeptide(L)' 'MEGLKVNEKFYLFKLGGVDLILGVTWLASLGEVKINWRNLTKSFDHREEEIMIKGDLTLTKKVVPLEALLKKQKLKLYL' A
#
# COMPACT_ATOMS: atom_id res chain seq x y z
N MET A 1 -11.32 0.26 -4.11
CA MET A 1 -11.77 -1.14 -4.03
C MET A 1 -13.27 -1.19 -3.75
N GLU A 2 -14.07 -0.34 -4.39
CA GLU A 2 -15.53 -0.47 -4.24
C GLU A 2 -15.97 -1.77 -4.91
N GLY A 3 -16.80 -2.55 -4.22
CA GLY A 3 -17.32 -3.82 -4.72
C GLY A 3 -16.44 -5.06 -4.48
N LEU A 4 -15.17 -4.92 -4.09
CA LEU A 4 -14.31 -6.08 -3.80
C LEU A 4 -14.52 -6.58 -2.36
N LYS A 5 -15.13 -7.76 -2.20
CA LYS A 5 -15.19 -8.43 -0.89
C LYS A 5 -13.91 -9.22 -0.63
N VAL A 6 -13.12 -8.77 0.33
CA VAL A 6 -11.97 -9.53 0.84
C VAL A 6 -12.41 -10.32 2.07
N ASN A 7 -12.29 -11.65 2.01
CA ASN A 7 -12.56 -12.53 3.15
C ASN A 7 -11.26 -13.21 3.58
N GLU A 8 -10.54 -12.58 4.50
CA GLU A 8 -9.25 -13.06 4.99
C GLU A 8 -9.12 -12.92 6.51
N LYS A 9 -8.21 -13.72 7.08
CA LYS A 9 -7.82 -13.56 8.47
C LYS A 9 -6.83 -12.41 8.61
N PHE A 10 -7.29 -11.31 9.20
CA PHE A 10 -6.45 -10.15 9.46
C PHE A 10 -5.85 -10.16 10.86
N TYR A 11 -4.65 -9.61 10.98
CA TYR A 11 -4.01 -9.33 12.26
C TYR A 11 -4.18 -7.84 12.59
N LEU A 12 -4.62 -7.55 13.81
CA LEU A 12 -4.80 -6.17 14.26
C LEU A 12 -3.49 -5.62 14.83
N PHE A 13 -2.97 -4.59 14.19
CA PHE A 13 -1.78 -3.87 14.65
C PHE A 13 -2.09 -2.37 14.74
N LYS A 14 -1.44 -1.67 15.69
CA LYS A 14 -1.48 -0.21 15.74
C LYS A 14 -0.57 0.35 14.64
N LEU A 15 -1.10 0.43 13.43
CA LEU A 15 -0.40 0.97 12.27
C LEU A 15 -0.57 2.49 12.27
N GLY A 16 0.50 3.22 12.57
CA GLY A 16 0.48 4.68 12.54
C GLY A 16 0.23 5.21 11.12
N GLY A 17 -1.03 5.52 10.79
CA GLY A 17 -1.45 6.13 9.53
C GLY A 17 -1.70 5.16 8.37
N VAL A 18 -1.97 3.88 8.64
CA VAL A 18 -2.37 2.89 7.62
C VAL A 18 -3.54 2.08 8.17
N ASP A 19 -4.62 1.98 7.40
CA ASP A 19 -5.83 1.27 7.85
C ASP A 19 -5.71 -0.26 7.68
N LEU A 20 -5.00 -0.72 6.64
CA LEU A 20 -4.86 -2.13 6.30
C LEU A 20 -3.57 -2.42 5.55
N ILE A 21 -2.88 -3.50 5.91
CA ILE A 21 -1.75 -4.04 5.13
C ILE A 21 -2.17 -5.37 4.52
N LEU A 22 -2.12 -5.44 3.19
CA LEU A 22 -2.36 -6.65 2.44
C LEU A 22 -1.03 -7.35 2.18
N GLY A 23 -0.83 -8.46 2.89
CA GLY A 23 0.39 -9.26 2.79
C GLY A 23 0.49 -10.06 1.49
N VAL A 24 1.65 -10.68 1.31
CA VAL A 24 1.93 -11.56 0.16
C VAL A 24 0.98 -12.76 0.08
N THR A 25 0.49 -13.27 1.23
CA THR A 25 -0.47 -14.37 1.27
C THR A 25 -1.78 -14.00 0.59
N TRP A 26 -2.30 -12.79 0.85
CA TRP A 26 -3.50 -12.30 0.17
C TRP A 26 -3.24 -12.03 -1.31
N LEU A 27 -2.08 -11.48 -1.68
CA LEU A 27 -1.73 -11.29 -3.09
C LEU A 27 -1.67 -12.62 -3.85
N ALA A 28 -1.18 -13.69 -3.21
CA ALA A 28 -1.12 -15.02 -3.80
C ALA A 28 -2.51 -15.63 -4.05
N SER A 29 -3.53 -15.27 -3.25
CA SER A 29 -4.90 -15.76 -3.46
C SER A 29 -5.57 -15.16 -4.71
N LEU A 30 -5.00 -14.11 -5.29
CA LEU A 30 -5.50 -13.48 -6.52
C LEU A 30 -5.04 -14.19 -7.79
N GLY A 31 -4.10 -15.14 -7.69
CA GLY A 31 -3.50 -15.79 -8.86
C GLY A 31 -2.51 -14.88 -9.58
N GLU A 32 -2.68 -14.70 -10.88
CA GLU A 32 -1.81 -13.83 -11.67
C GLU A 32 -2.14 -12.35 -11.42
N VAL A 33 -1.10 -11.59 -11.05
CA VAL A 33 -1.22 -10.16 -10.77
C VAL A 33 -0.21 -9.40 -11.63
N LYS A 34 -0.68 -8.40 -12.36
CA LYS A 34 0.17 -7.47 -13.12
C LYS A 34 0.43 -6.23 -12.28
N ILE A 35 1.70 -5.89 -12.08
CA ILE A 35 2.09 -4.72 -11.28
C ILE A 35 2.90 -3.76 -12.14
N ASN A 36 2.42 -2.51 -12.23
CA ASN A 36 3.19 -1.39 -12.79
C ASN A 36 3.69 -0.50 -11.65
N TRP A 37 4.95 -0.69 -11.28
CA TRP A 37 5.60 0.06 -10.20
C TRP A 37 5.76 1.56 -10.49
N ARG A 38 5.87 1.95 -11.77
CA ARG A 38 6.01 3.36 -12.17
C ARG A 38 4.71 4.12 -11.92
N ASN A 39 3.58 3.53 -12.29
CA ASN A 39 2.26 4.15 -12.17
C ASN A 39 1.54 3.79 -10.87
N LEU A 40 2.16 2.94 -10.04
CA LEU A 40 1.58 2.33 -8.85
C LEU A 40 0.22 1.67 -9.10
N THR A 41 0.07 1.03 -10.26
CA THR A 41 -1.13 0.26 -10.57
C THR A 41 -0.87 -1.22 -10.40
N LYS A 42 -1.91 -1.93 -9.97
CA LYS A 42 -1.95 -3.39 -9.87
C LYS A 42 -3.26 -3.86 -10.51
N SER A 43 -3.21 -4.84 -11.39
CA SER A 43 -4.42 -5.48 -11.91
C SER A 43 -4.39 -7.00 -11.75
N PHE A 44 -5.57 -7.58 -11.57
CA PHE A 44 -5.79 -9.01 -11.43
C PHE A 44 -7.21 -9.34 -11.89
N ASP A 45 -7.42 -10.58 -12.33
CA ASP A 45 -8.73 -11.02 -12.78
C ASP A 45 -9.58 -11.49 -11.59
N HIS A 46 -10.83 -11.05 -11.55
CA HIS A 46 -11.81 -11.52 -10.60
C HIS A 46 -13.16 -11.69 -11.28
N ARG A 47 -13.67 -12.92 -11.33
CA ARG A 47 -14.97 -13.24 -11.96
C ARG A 47 -15.07 -12.75 -13.42
N GLU A 48 -14.03 -13.00 -14.20
CA GLU A 48 -13.94 -12.60 -15.62
C GLU A 48 -13.82 -11.08 -15.86
N GLU A 49 -13.71 -10.28 -14.80
CA GLU A 49 -13.43 -8.84 -14.90
C GLU A 49 -12.01 -8.52 -14.41
N GLU A 50 -11.29 -7.67 -15.15
CA GLU A 50 -10.01 -7.14 -14.69
C GLU A 50 -10.27 -6.04 -13.65
N ILE A 51 -9.76 -6.25 -12.43
CA ILE A 51 -9.83 -5.26 -11.36
C ILE A 51 -8.51 -4.54 -11.27
N MET A 52 -8.55 -3.20 -11.34
CA MET A 52 -7.38 -2.34 -11.17
C MET A 52 -7.40 -1.61 -9.82
N ILE A 53 -6.34 -1.80 -9.05
CA ILE A 53 -6.02 -1.00 -7.86
C ILE A 53 -4.96 0.02 -8.26
N LYS A 54 -5.26 1.30 -8.05
CA LYS A 54 -4.33 2.41 -8.29
C LYS A 54 -3.89 3.02 -6.97
N GLY A 55 -2.58 3.07 -6.76
CA GLY A 55 -1.98 3.79 -5.64
C GLY A 55 -2.05 5.30 -5.84
N ASP A 56 -2.12 6.04 -4.74
CA ASP A 56 -1.98 7.48 -4.75
C ASP A 56 -0.48 7.84 -4.69
N LEU A 57 0.01 8.47 -5.75
CA LEU A 57 1.41 8.92 -5.85
C LEU A 57 1.75 9.95 -4.78
N THR A 58 0.78 10.73 -4.28
CA THR A 58 1.00 11.73 -3.22
C THR A 58 1.27 11.08 -1.86
N LEU A 59 0.83 9.83 -1.67
CA LEU A 59 1.04 9.06 -0.45
C LEU A 59 2.33 8.23 -0.48
N THR A 60 3.14 8.37 -1.54
CA THR A 60 4.43 7.67 -1.61
C THR A 60 5.44 8.27 -0.63
N LYS A 61 6.14 7.39 0.10
CA LYS A 61 7.28 7.81 0.91
C LYS A 61 8.43 8.15 -0.03
N LYS A 62 8.88 9.39 0.02
CA LYS A 62 10.12 9.79 -0.65
C LYS A 62 11.30 9.18 0.08
N VAL A 63 12.14 8.41 -0.64
CA VAL A 63 13.45 8.02 -0.12
C VAL A 63 14.27 9.29 0.02
N VAL A 64 14.68 9.60 1.25
CA VAL A 64 15.50 10.76 1.59
C VAL A 64 16.72 10.27 2.35
N PRO A 65 17.90 10.91 2.16
CA PRO A 65 19.05 10.66 3.01
C PRO A 65 18.69 10.87 4.49
N LEU A 66 19.34 10.11 5.38
CA LEU A 66 19.06 10.15 6.81
C LEU A 66 19.24 11.56 7.38
N GLU A 67 20.24 12.30 6.90
CA GLU A 67 20.54 13.66 7.32
C GLU A 67 19.40 14.62 6.97
N ALA A 68 18.81 14.46 5.77
CA ALA A 68 17.66 15.24 5.33
C ALA A 68 16.40 14.90 6.15
N LEU A 69 16.21 13.62 6.50
CA LEU A 69 15.12 13.17 7.38
C LEU A 69 15.27 13.77 8.78
N LEU A 70 16.46 13.68 9.37
CA LEU A 70 16.76 14.21 10.71
C LEU A 70 16.60 15.73 10.74
N LYS A 71 17.04 16.46 9.72
CA LYS A 71 16.82 17.92 9.61
C LYS A 71 15.34 18.27 9.57
N LYS A 72 14.52 17.47 8.89
CA LYS A 72 13.07 17.66 8.81
C LYS A 72 12.36 17.31 10.14
N GLN A 73 12.87 16.31 10.88
CA GLN A 73 12.34 15.90 12.19
C GLN A 73 12.80 16.79 13.35
N LYS A 74 13.94 17.49 13.24
CA LYS A 74 14.41 18.47 14.24
C LYS A 74 13.40 19.60 14.52
N LEU A 75 12.46 19.86 13.60
CA LEU A 75 11.33 20.77 13.83
C LEU A 75 10.23 20.21 14.75
N LYS A 76 10.28 18.91 15.11
CA LYS A 76 9.34 18.25 16.02
C LYS A 76 9.98 17.74 17.32
N LEU A 77 11.27 17.94 17.53
CA LEU A 77 11.97 17.52 18.77
C LEU A 77 12.17 18.66 19.77
N TYR A 78 11.42 19.75 19.62
CA TYR A 78 11.28 20.82 20.60
C TYR A 78 9.79 21.05 20.86
N LEU A 79 9.32 20.36 21.92
CA LEU A 79 8.07 20.46 22.70
C LEU A 79 7.52 19.06 23.01
#